data_AF-A0A553PSU1-F1
#
_entry.id   AF-A0A553PSU1-F1
#
_cell.length_a   1.000
_cell.length_b   1.000
_cell.length_c   1.000
_cell.angle_alpha   90.00
_cell.angle_beta   90.00
_cell.angle_gamma   90.00
#
_symmetry.space_group_name_H-M   'P 1'
#
loop_
_entity.id
_entity.type
_entity.pdbx_description
1 polymer ?
#
loop_
_entity_poly.entity_id
_entity_poly.type
_entity_poly.pdbx_seq_one_letter_code
_entity_poly.pdbx_strand_id
1 'polypeptide(L)'
;MNLCELWRRIRIPLWLVILMTCGGIIGGLLGGFMLTFQFGNYHAGTWSFLSAIPALWCLHLHSLHYFKSLDVVHTSISLKVIAHCSSAISMVSFLAALTYLTLALLFRQPLFPINHSFVLAAVQAFLNTKWHLLLRYHAKRYRMLLDEGYFTDLTAPEGV
;
A
#
# COMPACT_ATOMS: atom_id res chain seq x y z
N MET A 1 4.85 -25.47 9.63
CA MET A 1 5.36 -24.61 8.55
C MET A 1 5.35 -23.17 9.06
N ASN A 2 6.53 -22.58 9.28
CA ASN A 2 6.63 -21.26 9.91
C ASN A 2 6.16 -20.16 8.94
N LEU A 3 5.45 -19.15 9.46
CA LEU A 3 5.04 -17.96 8.70
C LEU A 3 6.20 -17.34 7.92
N CYS A 4 7.42 -17.40 8.47
CA CYS A 4 8.65 -16.92 7.85
C CYS A 4 9.04 -17.68 6.56
N GLU A 5 8.80 -18.99 6.50
CA GLU A 5 9.11 -19.79 5.30
C GLU A 5 8.06 -19.60 4.20
N LEU A 6 6.78 -19.52 4.59
CA LEU A 6 5.71 -19.17 3.65
C LEU A 6 5.97 -17.79 3.03
N TRP A 7 6.48 -16.85 3.84
CA TRP A 7 6.82 -15.49 3.46
C TRP A 7 7.99 -15.41 2.46
N ARG A 8 8.96 -16.34 2.55
CA ARG A 8 10.11 -16.45 1.65
C ARG A 8 9.75 -17.08 0.28
N ARG A 9 8.72 -17.93 0.24
CA ARG A 9 8.34 -18.69 -0.97
C ARG A 9 7.51 -17.90 -1.98
N ILE A 10 6.81 -16.84 -1.54
CA ILE A 10 5.97 -16.00 -2.41
C ILE A 10 6.87 -15.04 -3.22
N ARG A 11 7.37 -15.52 -4.36
CA ARG A 11 8.01 -14.69 -5.40
C ARG A 11 6.93 -14.10 -6.30
N ILE A 12 6.39 -12.95 -5.91
CA ILE A 12 5.57 -12.14 -6.82
C ILE A 12 6.51 -11.61 -7.92
N PRO A 13 6.22 -11.86 -9.20
CA PRO A 13 7.08 -11.36 -10.26
C PRO A 13 7.00 -9.82 -10.32
N LEU A 14 8.15 -9.19 -10.55
CA LEU A 14 8.32 -7.73 -10.50
C LEU A 14 7.30 -6.99 -11.40
N TRP A 15 7.10 -7.49 -12.61
CA TRP A 15 6.17 -6.91 -13.59
C TRP A 15 4.73 -6.83 -13.06
N LEU A 16 4.29 -7.84 -12.30
CA LEU A 16 2.94 -7.89 -11.76
C LEU A 16 2.75 -6.84 -10.67
N VAL A 17 3.76 -6.63 -9.82
CA VAL A 17 3.68 -5.58 -8.80
C VAL A 17 3.67 -4.20 -9.45
N ILE A 18 4.51 -3.96 -10.45
CA ILE A 18 4.52 -2.70 -11.19
C ILE A 18 3.14 -2.44 -11.81
N LEU A 19 2.58 -3.41 -12.55
CA LEU A 19 1.25 -3.28 -13.14
C LEU A 19 0.17 -2.99 -12.10
N MET A 20 0.17 -3.72 -10.97
CA MET A 20 -0.79 -3.48 -9.89
C MET A 20 -0.63 -2.07 -9.30
N THR A 21 0.58 -1.63 -9.01
CA THR A 21 0.83 -0.29 -8.45
C THR A 21 0.45 0.84 -9.41
N CYS A 22 0.76 0.70 -10.71
CA CYS A 22 0.31 1.63 -11.74
C CYS A 22 -1.22 1.69 -11.80
N GLY A 23 -1.89 0.53 -11.78
CA GLY A 23 -3.35 0.46 -11.72
C GLY A 23 -3.91 1.09 -10.45
N GLY A 24 -3.22 0.97 -9.32
CA GLY A 24 -3.58 1.62 -8.06
C GLY A 24 -3.49 3.14 -8.12
N ILE A 25 -2.42 3.67 -8.73
CA ILE A 25 -2.22 5.12 -8.91
C ILE A 25 -3.30 5.67 -9.86
N ILE A 26 -3.46 5.06 -11.03
CA ILE A 26 -4.46 5.48 -12.03
C ILE A 26 -5.86 5.39 -11.42
N GLY A 27 -6.18 4.27 -10.77
CA GLY A 27 -7.48 4.05 -10.12
C GLY A 27 -7.76 5.04 -9.00
N GLY A 28 -6.76 5.37 -8.17
CA GLY A 28 -6.91 6.35 -7.10
C GLY A 28 -7.06 7.79 -7.61
N LEU A 29 -6.31 8.18 -8.65
CA LEU A 29 -6.41 9.51 -9.25
C LEU A 29 -7.70 9.70 -10.06
N LEU A 30 -8.02 8.77 -10.96
CA LEU A 30 -9.25 8.85 -11.76
C LEU A 30 -10.49 8.66 -10.88
N GLY A 31 -10.45 7.68 -9.97
CA GLY A 31 -11.51 7.45 -9.00
C GLY A 31 -11.73 8.67 -8.10
N GLY A 32 -10.65 9.26 -7.58
CA GLY A 32 -10.70 10.48 -6.78
C GLY A 32 -11.30 11.64 -7.55
N PHE A 33 -10.87 11.85 -8.79
CA PHE A 33 -11.36 12.93 -9.64
C PHE A 33 -12.85 12.76 -9.96
N MET A 34 -13.26 11.58 -10.43
CA MET A 34 -14.66 11.30 -10.76
C MET A 34 -15.56 11.38 -9.52
N LEU A 35 -15.20 10.73 -8.42
CA LEU A 35 -16.03 10.71 -7.20
C LEU A 35 -16.17 12.10 -6.58
N THR A 36 -15.12 12.92 -6.61
CA THR A 36 -15.14 14.26 -6.02
C THR A 36 -15.84 15.28 -6.91
N PHE A 37 -15.41 15.41 -8.18
CA PHE A 37 -15.85 16.51 -9.05
C PHE A 37 -17.08 16.17 -9.88
N GLN A 38 -17.20 14.92 -10.36
CA GLN A 38 -18.33 14.51 -11.19
C GLN A 38 -19.54 14.15 -10.33
N PHE A 39 -19.32 13.41 -9.24
CA PHE A 39 -20.39 12.87 -8.40
C PHE A 39 -20.62 13.62 -7.08
N GLY A 40 -19.72 14.53 -6.68
CA GLY A 40 -19.86 15.29 -5.43
C GLY A 40 -19.68 14.47 -4.15
N ASN A 41 -19.18 13.23 -4.23
CA ASN A 41 -18.93 12.37 -3.08
C ASN A 41 -17.51 12.61 -2.54
N TYR A 42 -17.37 13.64 -1.70
CA TYR A 42 -16.09 14.02 -1.10
C TYR A 42 -15.49 12.94 -0.21
N HIS A 43 -16.31 12.12 0.47
CA HIS A 43 -15.82 11.02 1.30
C HIS A 43 -15.11 9.97 0.45
N ALA A 44 -15.80 9.41 -0.53
CA ALA A 44 -15.23 8.38 -1.40
C ALA A 44 -14.07 8.92 -2.24
N GLY A 45 -14.19 10.16 -2.73
CA GLY A 45 -13.13 10.83 -3.49
C GLY A 45 -11.84 11.03 -2.69
N THR A 46 -11.94 11.49 -1.44
CA THR A 46 -10.78 11.69 -0.55
C THR A 46 -10.04 10.37 -0.32
N TRP A 47 -10.76 9.29 0.01
CA TRP A 47 -10.14 7.98 0.20
C TRP A 47 -9.50 7.42 -1.06
N SER A 48 -10.08 7.74 -2.23
CA SER A 48 -9.51 7.33 -3.51
C SER A 48 -8.18 8.04 -3.79
N PHE A 49 -8.09 9.35 -3.57
CA PHE A 49 -6.81 10.07 -3.67
C PHE A 49 -5.78 9.57 -2.67
N LEU A 50 -6.17 9.36 -1.41
CA LEU A 50 -5.27 8.82 -0.39
C LEU A 50 -4.69 7.46 -0.80
N SER A 51 -5.48 6.63 -1.50
CA SER A 51 -5.04 5.31 -1.97
C SER A 51 -3.93 5.33 -3.03
N ALA A 52 -3.79 6.44 -3.77
CA ALA A 52 -2.73 6.60 -4.75
C ALA A 52 -1.34 6.78 -4.10
N ILE A 53 -1.28 7.36 -2.89
CA ILE A 53 -0.03 7.63 -2.15
C ILE A 53 0.74 6.34 -1.82
N PRO A 54 0.16 5.35 -1.09
CA PRO A 54 0.85 4.10 -0.80
C PRO A 54 1.15 3.28 -2.06
N ALA A 55 0.33 3.40 -3.11
CA ALA A 55 0.59 2.75 -4.40
C ALA A 55 1.83 3.34 -5.09
N LEU A 56 1.98 4.68 -5.08
CA LEU A 56 3.18 5.37 -5.57
C LEU A 56 4.42 4.98 -4.76
N TRP A 57 4.31 4.87 -3.44
CA TRP A 57 5.43 4.46 -2.61
C TRP A 57 5.83 2.99 -2.86
N CYS A 58 4.87 2.10 -3.12
CA CYS A 58 5.16 0.74 -3.56
C CYS A 58 5.92 0.73 -4.88
N LEU A 59 5.51 1.55 -5.85
CA LEU A 59 6.18 1.69 -7.14
C LEU A 59 7.60 2.25 -6.96
N HIS A 60 7.77 3.25 -6.11
CA HIS A 60 9.08 3.84 -5.79
C HIS A 60 10.04 2.79 -5.23
N LEU A 61 9.62 2.01 -4.23
CA LEU A 61 10.45 0.94 -3.65
C LEU A 61 10.80 -0.14 -4.68
N HIS A 62 9.87 -0.52 -5.56
CA HIS A 62 10.14 -1.50 -6.61
C HIS A 62 11.09 -0.97 -7.67
N SER A 63 10.95 0.30 -8.05
CA SER A 63 11.83 0.97 -8.99
C SER A 63 13.27 1.00 -8.46
N LEU A 64 13.46 1.41 -7.20
CA LEU A 64 14.77 1.39 -6.54
C LEU A 64 15.39 -0.01 -6.49
N HIS A 65 14.58 -1.04 -6.23
CA HIS A 65 15.05 -2.41 -6.28
C HIS A 65 15.47 -2.85 -7.68
N TYR A 66 14.71 -2.47 -8.71
CA TYR A 66 15.02 -2.78 -10.11
C TYR A 66 16.33 -2.13 -10.57
N PHE A 67 16.56 -0.88 -10.18
CA PHE A 67 17.80 -0.14 -10.48
C PHE A 67 18.96 -0.45 -9.53
N LYS A 68 18.79 -1.39 -8.59
CA LYS A 68 19.81 -1.75 -7.58
C LYS A 68 20.34 -0.53 -6.80
N SER A 69 19.47 0.42 -6.48
CA SER A 69 19.82 1.64 -5.73
C SER A 69 19.08 1.72 -4.38
N LEU A 70 18.53 0.60 -3.92
CA LEU A 70 17.72 0.52 -2.72
C LEU A 70 18.54 0.81 -1.45
N ASP A 71 19.75 0.28 -1.40
CA ASP A 71 20.77 0.46 -0.35
C ASP A 71 21.33 1.88 -0.31
N VAL A 72 21.40 2.54 -1.47
CA VAL A 72 21.84 3.93 -1.59
C VAL A 72 20.79 4.91 -1.05
N VAL A 73 19.51 4.65 -1.33
CA VAL A 73 18.42 5.60 -1.02
C VAL A 73 17.77 5.31 0.34
N HIS A 74 17.69 4.04 0.76
CA HIS A 74 17.01 3.66 1.99
C HIS A 74 17.88 2.80 2.90
N THR A 75 17.88 3.16 4.19
CA THR A 75 18.44 2.33 5.26
C THR A 75 17.41 1.33 5.79
N SER A 76 17.88 0.28 6.46
CA SER A 76 17.02 -0.69 7.15
C SER A 76 16.07 -0.02 8.17
N ILE A 77 16.53 1.03 8.85
CA ILE A 77 15.74 1.85 9.77
C ILE A 77 14.64 2.60 9.04
N SER A 78 14.94 3.25 7.90
CA SER A 78 13.96 3.96 7.09
C SER A 78 12.82 3.03 6.63
N LEU A 79 13.17 1.84 6.11
CA LEU A 79 12.17 0.85 5.70
C LEU A 79 11.34 0.31 6.87
N LYS A 80 11.94 0.18 8.07
CA LYS A 80 11.22 -0.19 9.29
C LYS A 80 10.19 0.88 9.67
N VAL A 81 10.56 2.16 9.63
CA VAL A 81 9.64 3.28 9.89
C VAL A 81 8.49 3.30 8.89
N ILE A 82 8.79 3.15 7.58
CA ILE A 82 7.76 3.09 6.52
C ILE A 82 6.78 1.93 6.79
N ALA A 83 7.29 0.75 7.18
CA ALA A 83 6.46 -0.40 7.49
C ALA A 83 5.56 -0.19 8.72
N HIS A 84 6.05 0.46 9.77
CA HIS A 84 5.25 0.77 10.96
C HIS A 84 4.21 1.86 10.69
N CYS A 85 4.60 2.94 10.02
CA CYS A 85 3.69 4.01 9.62
C CYS A 85 2.56 3.47 8.73
N SER A 86 2.90 2.67 7.73
CA SER A 86 1.91 2.01 6.87
C SER A 86 0.99 1.08 7.65
N SER A 87 1.52 0.38 8.67
CA SER A 87 0.68 -0.44 9.55
C SER A 87 -0.34 0.40 10.32
N ALA A 88 0.07 1.52 10.90
CA ALA A 88 -0.82 2.41 11.64
C ALA A 88 -1.92 2.99 10.73
N ILE A 89 -1.54 3.51 9.56
CA ILE A 89 -2.51 4.07 8.60
C ILE A 89 -3.45 2.99 8.05
N SER A 90 -2.96 1.76 7.86
CA SER A 90 -3.83 0.65 7.44
C SER A 90 -4.92 0.34 8.47
N MET A 91 -4.61 0.43 9.78
CA MET A 91 -5.60 0.21 10.83
C MET A 91 -6.64 1.32 10.86
N VAL A 92 -6.21 2.58 10.72
CA VAL A 92 -7.12 3.74 10.64
C VAL A 92 -8.04 3.63 9.41
N SER A 93 -7.47 3.27 8.26
CA SER A 93 -8.23 3.11 7.01
C SER A 93 -9.23 1.96 7.09
N PHE A 94 -8.86 0.86 7.77
CA PHE A 94 -9.74 -0.28 7.97
C PHE A 94 -10.90 0.07 8.91
N LEU A 95 -10.60 0.76 10.01
CA LEU A 95 -11.64 1.27 10.91
C LEU A 95 -12.57 2.25 10.20
N ALA A 96 -12.03 3.15 9.38
CA ALA A 96 -12.84 4.05 8.56
C ALA A 96 -13.75 3.26 7.60
N ALA A 97 -13.23 2.23 6.93
CA ALA A 97 -14.03 1.38 6.05
C ALA A 97 -15.19 0.69 6.80
N LEU A 98 -14.92 0.15 7.99
CA LEU A 98 -15.94 -0.45 8.85
C LEU A 98 -16.98 0.59 9.29
N THR A 99 -16.56 1.79 9.69
CA THR A 99 -17.47 2.87 10.07
C THR A 99 -18.38 3.29 8.92
N TYR A 100 -17.85 3.47 7.71
CA TYR A 100 -18.69 3.80 6.56
C TYR A 100 -19.64 2.66 6.20
N LEU A 101 -19.20 1.41 6.34
CA LEU A 101 -20.04 0.23 6.10
C LEU A 101 -21.18 0.13 7.13
N THR A 102 -20.89 0.34 8.42
CA THR A 102 -21.92 0.32 9.47
C THR A 102 -22.91 1.47 9.31
N LEU A 103 -22.45 2.67 8.95
CA LEU A 103 -23.33 3.81 8.64
C LEU A 103 -24.21 3.51 7.42
N ALA A 104 -23.65 2.92 6.36
CA ALA A 104 -24.42 2.54 5.18
C ALA A 104 -25.54 1.52 5.53
N LEU A 105 -25.23 0.53 6.37
CA LEU A 105 -26.21 -0.46 6.83
C LEU A 105 -27.28 0.17 7.74
N LEU A 106 -26.86 1.03 8.67
CA LEU A 106 -27.75 1.69 9.64
C LEU A 106 -28.77 2.59 8.93
N PHE A 107 -28.32 3.40 7.97
CA PHE A 107 -29.19 4.28 7.18
C PHE A 107 -29.85 3.58 5.99
N ARG A 108 -29.63 2.27 5.82
CA ARG A 108 -30.10 1.47 4.66
C ARG A 108 -29.81 2.17 3.34
N GLN A 109 -28.63 2.79 3.23
CA GLN A 109 -28.28 3.56 2.05
C GLN A 109 -28.01 2.62 0.87
N PRO A 110 -28.76 2.78 -0.23
CA PRO A 110 -28.43 2.09 -1.48
C PRO A 110 -27.09 2.60 -2.07
N LEU A 111 -26.50 1.81 -2.96
CA LEU A 111 -25.30 2.23 -3.70
C LEU A 111 -25.56 3.46 -4.57
N PHE A 112 -26.77 3.54 -5.14
CA PHE A 112 -27.24 4.68 -5.93
C PHE A 112 -28.28 5.45 -5.11
N PRO A 113 -28.19 6.79 -5.02
CA PRO A 113 -27.31 7.70 -5.77
C PRO A 113 -25.86 7.77 -5.24
N ILE A 114 -24.90 7.96 -6.15
CA ILE A 114 -23.45 7.92 -5.87
C ILE A 114 -22.98 9.07 -4.97
N ASN A 115 -23.63 10.23 -5.04
CA ASN A 115 -23.24 11.47 -4.37
C ASN A 115 -23.09 11.35 -2.85
N HIS A 116 -23.97 10.59 -2.19
CA HIS A 116 -23.99 10.44 -0.73
C HIS A 116 -23.81 8.99 -0.27
N SER A 117 -23.37 8.10 -1.17
CA SER A 117 -23.22 6.69 -0.83
C SER A 117 -22.02 6.45 0.07
N PHE A 118 -22.28 6.11 1.34
CA PHE A 118 -21.24 5.65 2.26
C PHE A 118 -20.65 4.29 1.87
N VAL A 119 -21.38 3.47 1.09
CA VAL A 119 -20.86 2.20 0.57
C VAL A 119 -19.61 2.43 -0.28
N LEU A 120 -19.62 3.45 -1.15
CA LEU A 120 -18.44 3.79 -1.96
C LEU A 120 -17.28 4.30 -1.11
N ALA A 121 -17.56 5.10 -0.09
CA ALA A 121 -16.54 5.54 0.85
C ALA A 121 -15.90 4.36 1.60
N ALA A 122 -16.71 3.37 2.01
CA ALA A 122 -16.23 2.15 2.64
C ALA A 122 -15.31 1.35 1.71
N VAL A 123 -15.71 1.18 0.43
CA VAL A 123 -14.90 0.47 -0.57
C VAL A 123 -13.57 1.19 -0.82
N GLN A 124 -13.58 2.52 -0.99
CA GLN A 124 -12.36 3.30 -1.21
C GLN A 124 -11.42 3.26 0.02
N ALA A 125 -11.97 3.38 1.23
CA ALA A 125 -11.18 3.24 2.47
C ALA A 125 -10.59 1.82 2.63
N PHE A 126 -11.34 0.79 2.22
CA PHE A 126 -10.84 -0.58 2.21
C PHE A 126 -9.71 -0.78 1.17
N LEU A 127 -9.85 -0.20 -0.02
CA LEU A 127 -8.77 -0.19 -1.03
C LEU A 127 -7.53 0.52 -0.50
N ASN A 128 -7.68 1.63 0.22
CA ASN A 128 -6.56 2.31 0.88
C ASN A 128 -5.86 1.38 1.89
N THR A 129 -6.63 0.67 2.72
CA THR A 129 -6.11 -0.36 3.64
C THR A 129 -5.26 -1.39 2.89
N LYS A 130 -5.77 -1.94 1.79
CA LYS A 130 -5.06 -2.93 0.96
C LYS A 130 -3.70 -2.40 0.51
N TRP A 131 -3.64 -1.16 0.02
CA TRP A 131 -2.38 -0.57 -0.45
C TRP A 131 -1.38 -0.34 0.67
N HIS A 132 -1.82 0.12 1.84
CA HIS A 132 -0.93 0.26 3.00
C HIS A 132 -0.42 -1.09 3.52
N LEU A 133 -1.23 -2.15 3.49
CA LEU A 133 -0.78 -3.50 3.83
C LEU A 133 0.26 -4.02 2.83
N LEU A 134 0.05 -3.76 1.54
CA LEU A 134 0.99 -4.13 0.49
C LEU A 134 2.32 -3.35 0.65
N LEU A 135 2.25 -2.05 0.93
CA LEU A 135 3.43 -1.23 1.21
C LEU A 135 4.22 -1.76 2.42
N ARG A 136 3.53 -2.09 3.51
CA ARG A 136 4.16 -2.72 4.67
C ARG A 136 4.83 -4.04 4.32
N TYR A 137 4.19 -4.87 3.50
CA TYR A 137 4.75 -6.15 3.04
C TYR A 137 6.07 -5.94 2.28
N HIS A 138 6.08 -5.04 1.30
CA HIS A 138 7.27 -4.76 0.50
C HIS A 138 8.37 -4.07 1.30
N ALA A 139 8.05 -3.10 2.15
CA ALA A 139 9.03 -2.43 3.00
C ALA A 139 9.74 -3.43 3.93
N LYS A 140 9.00 -4.37 4.54
CA LYS A 140 9.61 -5.45 5.35
C LYS A 140 10.50 -6.37 4.52
N ARG A 141 10.10 -6.72 3.30
CA ARG A 141 10.86 -7.60 2.40
C ARG A 141 12.16 -6.96 1.95
N TYR A 142 12.09 -5.72 1.51
CA TYR A 142 13.27 -4.96 1.11
C TYR A 142 14.22 -4.71 2.27
N ARG A 143 13.71 -4.53 3.48
CA ARG A 143 14.53 -4.46 4.68
C ARG A 143 15.33 -5.74 4.93
N MET A 144 14.68 -6.90 4.84
CA MET A 144 15.37 -8.19 5.01
C MET A 144 16.44 -8.41 3.94
N LEU A 145 16.16 -8.02 2.69
CA LEU A 145 17.15 -8.09 1.61
C LEU A 145 18.36 -7.19 1.85
N LEU A 146 18.16 -5.98 2.39
CA LEU A 146 19.26 -5.11 2.79
C LEU A 146 20.04 -5.69 3.97
N ASP A 147 19.35 -6.19 4.99
CA ASP A 147 20.00 -6.79 6.16
C ASP A 147 20.82 -8.05 5.77
N GLU A 148 20.31 -8.91 4.87
CA GLU A 148 21.01 -10.09 4.34
C GLU A 148 22.21 -9.70 3.44
N GLY A 149 22.04 -8.71 2.57
CA GLY A 149 23.13 -8.19 1.73
C GLY A 149 24.28 -7.60 2.56
N TYR A 150 23.95 -6.83 3.61
CA TYR A 150 24.91 -6.30 4.57
C TYR A 150 25.61 -7.40 5.37
N PHE A 151 24.90 -8.49 5.71
CA PHE A 151 25.47 -9.65 6.38
C PHE A 151 26.46 -10.42 5.49
N THR A 152 26.25 -10.41 4.18
CA THR A 152 27.11 -11.11 3.21
C THR A 152 28.45 -10.38 3.02
N ASP A 153 28.46 -9.04 3.02
CA ASP A 153 29.71 -8.26 2.98
C ASP A 153 30.50 -8.33 4.29
N LEU A 154 29.84 -8.40 5.45
CA LEU A 154 30.53 -8.56 6.75
C LEU A 154 31.08 -9.98 7.01
N THR A 155 30.69 -10.96 6.22
CA THR A 155 31.21 -12.35 6.29
C THR A 155 32.19 -12.67 5.17
N ALA A 156 32.42 -11.75 4.24
CA ALA A 156 33.54 -11.84 3.31
C ALA A 156 34.84 -11.61 4.12
N PRO A 157 35.81 -12.54 4.10
CA PRO A 157 37.08 -12.32 4.76
C PRO A 157 37.76 -11.10 4.10
N GLU A 158 38.04 -10.07 4.91
CA GLU A 158 38.88 -8.96 4.49
C GLU A 158 40.27 -9.50 4.13
N GLY A 159 40.59 -9.49 2.83
CA GLY A 159 41.95 -9.71 2.34
C GLY A 159 42.25 -11.11 1.83
N VAL A 160 42.26 -11.23 0.50
CA VAL A 160 43.40 -11.81 -0.23
C VAL A 160 43.88 -10.76 -1.22
#